data_AF-A0A1S1RLC9-F1
#
_entry.id   AF-A0A1S1RLC9-F1
#
_cell.length_a   1.000
_cell.length_b   1.000
_cell.length_c   1.000
_cell.angle_alpha   90.00
_cell.angle_beta   90.00
_cell.angle_gamma   90.00
#
_symmetry.space_group_name_H-M   'P 1'
#
loop_
_entity.id
_entity.type
_entity.pdbx_description
1 polymer ?
#
loop_
_entity_poly.entity_id
_entity_poly.type
_entity_poly.pdbx_seq_one_letter_code
_entity_poly.pdbx_strand_id
1 'polypeptide(L)'
;MPTLAPTRRARELSDRTQRAWLAAKDAVGHKPGYLIDRWHGRAPWSDLPAEERSDAGLDALDALDAAIAATQAARDALAAELLEAGVLAPPLVESEDLPATTWQALTDEGHFGATEGELARLVVSDLAAELSDAAHQLVPTQSRRGDVLVESAWTIVHQAQALLTAVVIAAQTRATPWSEIDTVIGGQEGYDECARRPTEARYAQALAEWHRGIDRPYHLYGGRIHAQLPHAALHPRQTARRLDAWVLARRQPRDYDGGGDTPVSAHTVDATGNDHTSWLISTVLGVSSRTMYGLREPGPVATRVHAERKVITLAAAAKPGDTKAAETLAAGRAELDAMRARNVEASA
;
A
#
# COMPACT_ATOMS: atom_id res chain seq x y z
N MET A 1 40.17 10.48 5.55
CA MET A 1 39.80 9.95 6.88
C MET A 1 40.09 8.45 6.91
N PRO A 2 40.72 7.91 7.97
CA PRO A 2 40.99 6.49 8.05
C PRO A 2 39.68 5.72 8.23
N THR A 3 39.38 4.81 7.30
CA THR A 3 38.22 3.91 7.37
C THR A 3 38.38 2.98 8.56
N LEU A 4 37.54 3.15 9.58
CA LEU A 4 37.45 2.22 10.71
C LEU A 4 37.10 0.82 10.18
N ALA A 5 37.68 -0.23 10.78
CA ALA A 5 37.37 -1.60 10.43
C ALA A 5 35.84 -1.87 10.51
N PRO A 6 35.24 -2.61 9.56
CA PRO A 6 33.78 -2.78 9.43
C PRO A 6 33.08 -3.19 10.73
N THR A 7 33.74 -4.00 11.55
CA THR A 7 33.23 -4.51 12.82
C THR A 7 33.14 -3.46 13.93
N ARG A 8 34.02 -2.46 13.93
CA ARG A 8 33.99 -1.35 14.90
C ARG A 8 32.86 -0.38 14.58
N ARG A 9 32.67 -0.04 13.30
CA ARG A 9 31.59 0.86 12.85
C ARG A 9 30.20 0.25 13.11
N ALA A 10 30.03 -1.05 12.87
CA ALA A 10 28.77 -1.76 13.17
C ALA A 10 28.42 -1.74 14.67
N ARG A 11 29.41 -1.97 15.55
CA ARG A 11 29.20 -1.92 17.01
C ARG A 11 28.84 -0.51 17.48
N GLU A 12 29.55 0.51 17.01
CA GLU A 12 29.26 1.91 17.35
C GLU A 12 27.87 2.36 16.89
N LEU A 13 27.39 1.84 15.77
CA LEU A 13 26.04 2.11 15.25
C LEU A 13 24.96 1.37 16.06
N SER A 14 25.21 0.12 16.44
CA SER A 14 24.34 -0.65 17.36
C SER A 14 24.19 0.06 18.71
N ASP A 15 25.28 0.49 19.33
CA ASP A 15 25.27 1.16 20.64
C ASP A 15 24.56 2.52 20.59
N ARG A 16 24.67 3.25 19.47
CA ARG A 16 23.92 4.50 19.25
C ARG A 16 22.44 4.24 19.05
N THR A 17 22.07 3.26 18.23
CA THR A 17 20.68 2.85 18.00
C THR A 17 20.00 2.45 19.31
N GLN A 18 20.70 1.67 20.13
CA GLN A 18 20.19 1.23 21.44
C GLN A 18 20.02 2.40 22.41
N ARG A 19 20.93 3.37 22.43
CA ARG A 19 20.77 4.60 23.24
C ARG A 19 19.61 5.46 22.78
N ALA A 20 19.44 5.64 21.47
CA ALA A 20 18.31 6.37 20.88
C ALA A 20 16.97 5.70 21.23
N TRP A 21 16.92 4.37 21.14
CA TRP A 21 15.74 3.59 21.54
C TRP A 21 15.42 3.73 23.03
N LEU A 22 16.43 3.64 23.90
CA LEU A 22 16.23 3.81 25.34
C LEU A 22 15.77 5.22 25.70
N ALA A 23 16.32 6.25 25.04
CA ALA A 23 15.89 7.64 25.23
C ALA A 23 14.44 7.86 24.77
N ALA A 24 14.04 7.31 23.62
CA ALA A 24 12.66 7.37 23.14
C ALA A 24 11.71 6.63 24.10
N LYS A 25 12.11 5.45 24.59
CA LYS A 25 11.33 4.68 25.58
C LYS A 25 11.17 5.46 26.90
N ASP A 26 12.22 6.12 27.37
CA ASP A 26 12.16 6.92 28.60
C ASP A 26 11.31 8.19 28.42
N ALA A 27 11.42 8.84 27.27
CA ALA A 27 10.60 10.01 26.90
C ALA A 27 9.10 9.68 26.88
N VAL A 28 8.72 8.47 26.47
CA VAL A 28 7.32 8.00 26.50
C VAL A 28 6.92 7.49 27.89
N GLY A 29 7.83 6.82 28.60
CA GLY A 29 7.52 6.09 29.82
C GLY A 29 7.47 6.93 31.09
N HIS A 30 8.35 7.92 31.26
CA HIS A 30 8.47 8.63 32.54
C HIS A 30 7.48 9.78 32.68
N LYS A 31 7.64 10.84 31.88
CA LYS A 31 6.87 12.08 32.05
C LYS A 31 5.42 11.95 31.57
N PRO A 32 5.14 11.39 30.38
CA PRO A 32 3.77 11.19 29.93
C PRO A 32 3.00 10.21 30.82
N GLY A 33 3.61 9.08 31.20
CA GLY A 33 2.99 8.10 32.10
C GLY A 33 2.58 8.72 33.45
N TYR A 34 3.49 9.50 34.05
CA TYR A 34 3.22 10.23 35.28
C TYR A 34 2.06 11.23 35.14
N LEU A 35 2.01 12.00 34.06
CA LEU A 35 0.96 13.01 33.83
C LEU A 35 -0.38 12.35 33.48
N ILE A 36 -0.38 11.22 32.78
CA ILE A 36 -1.57 10.40 32.50
C ILE A 36 -2.14 9.81 33.79
N ASP A 37 -1.30 9.25 34.66
CA ASP A 37 -1.77 8.74 35.96
C ASP A 37 -2.32 9.87 36.84
N ARG A 38 -1.71 11.06 36.79
CA ARG A 38 -2.21 12.28 37.46
C ARG A 38 -3.56 12.73 36.89
N TRP A 39 -3.72 12.76 35.58
CA TRP A 39 -4.97 13.09 34.88
C TRP A 39 -6.11 12.13 35.27
N HIS A 40 -5.83 10.83 35.31
CA HIS A 40 -6.80 9.82 35.72
C HIS A 40 -7.07 9.78 37.23
N GLY A 41 -6.34 10.56 38.04
CA GLY A 41 -6.46 10.54 39.50
C GLY A 41 -6.08 9.20 40.11
N ARG A 42 -5.10 8.49 39.50
CA ARG A 42 -4.56 7.27 40.10
C ARG A 42 -3.67 7.63 41.27
N ALA A 43 -3.52 6.74 42.25
CA ALA A 43 -2.66 6.99 43.40
C ALA A 43 -1.23 7.35 42.94
N PRO A 44 -0.59 8.39 43.52
CA PRO A 44 -0.98 9.15 44.73
C PRO A 44 -1.91 10.36 44.50
N TRP A 45 -2.50 10.53 43.32
CA TRP A 45 -3.26 11.71 42.90
C TRP A 45 -4.79 11.57 42.98
N SER A 46 -5.31 10.64 43.78
CA SER A 46 -6.76 10.38 43.89
C SER A 46 -7.56 11.59 44.37
N ASP A 47 -6.92 12.48 45.12
CA ASP A 47 -7.58 13.59 45.79
C ASP A 47 -7.46 14.91 45.00
N LEU A 48 -6.90 14.87 43.77
CA LEU A 48 -6.73 16.07 42.95
C LEU A 48 -8.08 16.65 42.47
N PRO A 49 -8.28 17.97 42.59
CA PRO A 49 -9.42 18.67 41.99
C PRO A 49 -9.56 18.39 40.49
N ALA A 50 -10.79 18.44 39.97
CA ALA A 50 -11.06 18.19 38.55
C ALA A 50 -10.33 19.16 37.60
N GLU A 51 -10.14 20.40 38.02
CA GLU A 51 -9.40 21.44 37.28
C GLU A 51 -7.92 21.06 37.15
N GLU A 52 -7.26 20.74 38.27
CA GLU A 52 -5.86 20.30 38.26
C GLU A 52 -5.64 19.00 37.49
N ARG A 53 -6.63 18.09 37.47
CA ARG A 53 -6.58 16.89 36.62
C ARG A 53 -6.69 17.23 35.14
N SER A 54 -7.49 18.23 34.78
CA SER A 54 -7.65 18.68 33.39
C SER A 54 -6.37 19.33 32.88
N ASP A 55 -5.73 20.18 33.68
CA ASP A 55 -4.43 20.77 33.38
C ASP A 55 -3.35 19.68 33.22
N ALA A 56 -3.34 18.67 34.10
CA ALA A 56 -2.44 17.53 33.97
C ALA A 56 -2.67 16.72 32.67
N GLY A 57 -3.92 16.68 32.17
CA GLY A 57 -4.24 16.05 30.89
C GLY A 57 -3.69 16.84 29.70
N LEU A 58 -3.74 18.17 29.73
CA LEU A 58 -3.12 19.02 28.71
C LEU A 58 -1.60 18.90 28.74
N ASP A 59 -0.99 18.93 29.93
CA ASP A 59 0.45 18.71 30.11
C ASP A 59 0.87 17.32 29.59
N ALA A 60 0.02 16.30 29.75
CA ALA A 60 0.27 14.95 29.25
C ALA A 60 0.28 14.92 27.71
N LEU A 61 -0.64 15.63 27.05
CA LEU A 61 -0.67 15.74 25.59
C LEU A 61 0.58 16.44 25.06
N ASP A 62 0.97 17.57 25.65
CA ASP A 62 2.20 18.28 25.27
C ASP A 62 3.44 17.40 25.48
N ALA A 63 3.47 16.62 26.56
CA ALA A 63 4.55 15.68 26.83
C ALA A 63 4.59 14.51 25.81
N LEU A 64 3.43 14.02 25.36
CA LEU A 64 3.33 13.01 24.31
C LEU A 64 3.79 13.56 22.95
N ASP A 65 3.37 14.76 22.58
CA ASP A 65 3.80 15.41 21.33
C ASP A 65 5.32 15.64 21.32
N ALA A 66 5.88 16.10 22.44
CA ALA A 66 7.32 16.22 22.61
C ALA A 66 8.04 14.86 22.49
N ALA A 67 7.47 13.79 23.05
CA ALA A 67 8.03 12.44 22.94
C ALA A 67 7.96 11.88 21.50
N ILE A 68 6.87 12.16 20.77
CA ILE A 68 6.73 11.82 19.35
C ILE A 68 7.80 12.54 18.53
N ALA A 69 7.95 13.86 18.71
CA ALA A 69 8.95 14.66 18.01
C ALA A 69 10.38 14.17 18.29
N ALA A 70 10.69 13.86 19.56
CA ALA A 70 11.99 13.31 19.95
C ALA A 70 12.26 11.94 19.30
N THR A 71 11.25 11.08 19.25
CA THR A 71 11.35 9.74 18.63
C THR A 71 11.54 9.85 17.11
N GLN A 72 10.83 10.76 16.45
CA GLN A 72 11.00 11.05 15.03
C GLN A 72 12.41 11.57 14.73
N ALA A 73 12.90 12.55 15.50
CA ALA A 73 14.25 13.07 15.34
C ALA A 73 15.33 11.98 15.52
N ALA A 74 15.14 11.09 16.51
CA ALA A 74 16.04 9.95 16.73
C ALA A 74 16.02 8.95 15.57
N ARG A 75 14.83 8.66 15.03
CA ARG A 75 14.67 7.80 13.85
C ARG A 75 15.37 8.40 12.62
N ASP A 76 15.16 9.69 12.37
CA ASP A 76 15.69 10.37 11.19
C ASP A 76 17.21 10.51 11.27
N ALA A 77 17.76 10.78 12.45
CA ALA A 77 19.21 10.76 12.69
C ALA A 77 19.81 9.36 12.42
N LEU A 78 19.17 8.30 12.93
CA LEU A 78 19.59 6.92 12.68
C LEU A 78 19.53 6.56 11.19
N ALA A 79 18.46 6.96 10.50
CA ALA A 79 18.30 6.74 9.06
C ALA A 79 19.41 7.43 8.26
N ALA A 80 19.77 8.67 8.61
CA ALA A 80 20.85 9.42 7.99
C ALA A 80 22.22 8.75 8.20
N GLU A 81 22.52 8.27 9.42
CA GLU A 81 23.77 7.55 9.71
C GLU A 81 23.85 6.22 8.95
N LEU A 82 22.75 5.46 8.91
CA LEU A 82 22.67 4.19 8.20
C LEU A 82 22.84 4.37 6.68
N LEU A 83 22.35 5.49 6.15
CA LEU A 83 22.52 5.90 4.76
C LEU A 83 23.97 6.29 4.45
N GLU A 84 24.62 7.08 5.32
CA GLU A 84 26.04 7.40 5.18
C GLU A 84 26.94 6.15 5.30
N ALA A 85 26.50 5.17 6.09
CA ALA A 85 27.17 3.87 6.21
C ALA A 85 26.93 2.93 5.01
N GLY A 86 26.04 3.30 4.07
CA GLY A 86 25.65 2.45 2.94
C GLY A 86 24.84 1.21 3.34
N VAL A 87 24.31 1.18 4.57
CA VAL A 87 23.48 0.09 5.10
C VAL A 87 22.04 0.28 4.64
N LEU A 88 21.54 1.51 4.70
CA LEU A 88 20.30 1.90 4.03
C LEU A 88 20.66 2.48 2.66
N ALA A 89 19.87 2.13 1.64
CA ALA A 89 19.84 2.93 0.43
C ALA A 89 19.40 4.37 0.80
N PRO A 90 19.84 5.40 0.06
CA PRO A 90 19.26 6.73 0.18
C PRO A 90 17.74 6.64 0.20
N PRO A 91 17.00 7.49 0.95
CA PRO A 91 15.57 7.57 0.74
C PRO A 91 15.41 7.75 -0.75
N LEU A 92 14.56 6.91 -1.34
CA LEU A 92 14.34 6.89 -2.78
C LEU A 92 14.24 8.35 -3.22
N VAL A 93 15.15 8.80 -4.08
CA VAL A 93 15.06 10.14 -4.65
C VAL A 93 13.86 10.05 -5.57
N GLU A 94 12.69 10.33 -5.01
CA GLU A 94 11.41 10.21 -5.67
C GLU A 94 11.31 11.31 -6.74
N SER A 95 10.89 10.87 -7.93
CA SER A 95 10.58 11.63 -9.15
C SER A 95 11.78 12.15 -9.95
N GLU A 96 12.18 11.37 -10.96
CA GLU A 96 12.04 11.92 -12.31
C GLU A 96 10.59 11.63 -12.74
N ASP A 97 9.96 12.57 -13.43
CA ASP A 97 8.71 12.29 -14.12
C ASP A 97 8.91 11.06 -15.01
N LEU A 98 8.10 10.02 -14.78
CA LEU A 98 8.06 8.91 -15.71
C LEU A 98 7.71 9.46 -17.10
N PRO A 99 8.28 8.88 -18.17
CA PRO A 99 7.94 9.28 -19.53
C PRO A 99 6.43 9.30 -19.72
N ALA A 100 5.90 10.31 -20.42
CA ALA A 100 4.46 10.42 -20.71
C ALA A 100 3.89 9.14 -21.34
N THR A 101 4.70 8.40 -22.11
CA THR A 101 4.36 7.11 -22.69
C THR A 101 4.02 6.05 -21.64
N THR A 102 4.66 6.05 -20.47
CA THR A 102 4.38 5.12 -19.38
C THR A 102 3.01 5.37 -18.77
N TRP A 103 2.66 6.63 -18.54
CA TRP A 103 1.34 7.03 -18.06
C TRP A 103 0.23 6.74 -19.07
N GLN A 104 0.53 6.95 -20.36
CA GLN A 104 -0.39 6.60 -21.44
C GLN A 104 -0.63 5.09 -21.50
N ALA A 105 0.42 4.27 -21.42
CA ALA A 105 0.28 2.81 -21.43
C ALA A 105 -0.61 2.28 -20.29
N LEU A 106 -0.46 2.82 -19.07
CA LEU A 106 -1.35 2.47 -17.95
C LEU A 106 -2.81 2.87 -18.21
N THR A 107 -3.02 4.04 -18.84
CA THR A 107 -4.35 4.49 -19.24
C THR A 107 -4.97 3.56 -20.29
N ASP A 108 -4.19 3.22 -21.33
CA ASP A 108 -4.62 2.35 -22.43
C ASP A 108 -4.93 0.93 -21.95
N GLU A 109 -4.21 0.45 -20.94
CA GLU A 109 -4.47 -0.84 -20.29
C GLU A 109 -5.63 -0.81 -19.31
N GLY A 110 -6.21 0.36 -19.02
CA GLY A 110 -7.38 0.51 -18.14
C GLY A 110 -7.04 0.48 -16.65
N HIS A 111 -5.76 0.54 -16.27
CA HIS A 111 -5.34 0.53 -14.86
C HIS A 111 -6.02 1.63 -14.04
N PHE A 112 -6.19 2.82 -14.60
CA PHE A 112 -6.85 3.94 -13.91
C PHE A 112 -8.38 3.95 -14.00
N GLY A 113 -8.96 3.10 -14.85
CA GLY A 113 -10.41 2.94 -14.94
C GLY A 113 -10.95 1.88 -13.97
N ALA A 114 -10.10 0.97 -13.52
CA ALA A 114 -10.44 -0.07 -12.56
C ALA A 114 -10.32 0.43 -11.12
N THR A 115 -11.23 -0.03 -10.26
CA THR A 115 -11.12 0.12 -8.81
C THR A 115 -9.98 -0.73 -8.25
N GLU A 116 -9.47 -0.35 -7.09
CA GLU A 116 -8.43 -1.12 -6.40
C GLU A 116 -8.85 -2.57 -6.12
N GLY A 117 -10.11 -2.80 -5.75
CA GLY A 117 -10.65 -4.15 -5.54
C GLY A 117 -10.73 -4.98 -6.82
N GLU A 118 -10.99 -4.37 -7.98
CA GLU A 118 -10.96 -5.05 -9.27
C GLU A 118 -9.53 -5.44 -9.65
N LEU A 119 -8.57 -4.54 -9.48
CA LEU A 119 -7.15 -4.81 -9.72
C LEU A 119 -6.64 -5.91 -8.80
N ALA A 120 -6.95 -5.84 -7.49
CA ALA A 120 -6.54 -6.87 -6.52
C ALA A 120 -7.13 -8.24 -6.87
N ARG A 121 -8.41 -8.30 -7.22
CA ARG A 121 -9.04 -9.55 -7.67
C ARG A 121 -8.40 -10.09 -8.94
N LEU A 122 -8.05 -9.23 -9.90
CA LEU A 122 -7.39 -9.67 -11.13
C LEU A 122 -6.00 -10.25 -10.84
N VAL A 123 -5.24 -9.65 -9.92
CA VAL A 123 -3.96 -10.21 -9.42
C VAL A 123 -4.17 -11.59 -8.79
N VAL A 124 -5.23 -11.77 -8.00
CA VAL A 124 -5.58 -13.09 -7.43
C VAL A 124 -5.84 -14.11 -8.54
N SER A 125 -6.66 -13.78 -9.53
CA SER A 125 -6.95 -14.67 -10.66
C SER A 125 -5.68 -15.02 -11.45
N ASP A 126 -4.79 -14.05 -11.63
CA ASP A 126 -3.53 -14.21 -12.35
C ASP A 126 -2.58 -15.17 -11.63
N LEU A 127 -2.34 -14.93 -10.34
CA LEU A 127 -1.50 -15.78 -9.50
C LEU A 127 -2.09 -17.19 -9.34
N ALA A 128 -3.42 -17.32 -9.29
CA ALA A 128 -4.09 -18.61 -9.22
C ALA A 128 -3.91 -19.42 -10.50
N ALA A 129 -3.99 -18.79 -11.67
CA ALA A 129 -3.73 -19.44 -12.96
C ALA A 129 -2.27 -19.90 -13.06
N GLU A 130 -1.31 -19.05 -12.66
CA GLU A 130 0.12 -19.39 -12.65
C GLU A 130 0.44 -20.54 -11.69
N LEU A 131 -0.14 -20.52 -10.48
CA LEU A 131 0.00 -21.59 -9.50
C LEU A 131 -0.60 -22.91 -10.00
N SER A 132 -1.76 -22.85 -10.65
CA SER A 132 -2.41 -24.02 -11.26
C SER A 132 -1.54 -24.65 -12.33
N ASP A 133 -0.94 -23.84 -13.21
CA ASP A 133 -0.04 -24.30 -14.25
C ASP A 133 1.26 -24.89 -13.68
N ALA A 134 1.85 -24.25 -12.67
CA ALA A 134 3.03 -24.77 -11.98
C ALA A 134 2.75 -26.12 -11.29
N ALA A 135 1.61 -26.22 -10.59
CA ALA A 135 1.18 -27.46 -9.95
C ALA A 135 0.93 -28.58 -10.98
N HIS A 136 0.30 -28.25 -12.12
CA HIS A 136 0.09 -29.19 -13.20
C HIS A 136 1.42 -29.71 -13.77
N GLN A 137 2.40 -28.82 -13.95
CA GLN A 137 3.73 -29.19 -14.43
C GLN A 137 4.51 -30.10 -13.47
N LEU A 138 4.15 -30.14 -12.18
CA LEU A 138 4.78 -31.02 -11.19
C LEU A 138 4.38 -32.48 -11.36
N VAL A 139 3.24 -32.77 -12.00
CA VAL A 139 2.80 -34.15 -12.26
C VAL A 139 3.76 -34.78 -13.28
N PRO A 140 4.61 -35.74 -12.87
CA PRO A 140 5.68 -36.22 -13.73
C PRO A 140 5.11 -37.15 -14.79
N THR A 141 5.22 -36.77 -16.07
CA THR A 141 4.90 -37.63 -17.21
C THR A 141 6.13 -38.39 -17.74
N GLN A 142 7.33 -38.00 -17.29
CA GLN A 142 8.62 -38.61 -17.60
C GLN A 142 9.51 -38.58 -16.35
N SER A 143 10.53 -39.44 -16.31
CA SER A 143 11.52 -39.42 -15.22
C SER A 143 12.27 -38.09 -15.22
N ARG A 144 12.03 -37.28 -14.18
CA ARG A 144 12.77 -36.04 -13.93
C ARG A 144 13.82 -36.27 -12.85
N ARG A 145 14.92 -35.52 -12.92
CA ARG A 145 15.92 -35.52 -11.85
C ARG A 145 15.30 -34.97 -10.56
N GLY A 146 15.70 -35.53 -9.41
CA GLY A 146 15.08 -35.21 -8.11
C GLY A 146 15.30 -33.77 -7.65
N ASP A 147 16.43 -33.15 -8.01
CA ASP A 147 16.75 -31.74 -7.78
C ASP A 147 15.72 -30.80 -8.43
N VAL A 148 15.34 -31.06 -9.69
CA VAL A 148 14.34 -30.28 -10.42
C VAL A 148 12.95 -30.37 -9.78
N LEU A 149 12.60 -31.53 -9.22
CA LEU A 149 11.31 -31.70 -8.53
C LEU A 149 11.26 -30.91 -7.21
N VAL A 150 12.36 -30.87 -6.47
CA VAL A 150 12.47 -30.07 -5.24
C VAL A 150 12.37 -28.58 -5.56
N GLU A 151 13.07 -28.10 -6.58
CA GLU A 151 13.01 -26.70 -7.02
C GLU A 151 11.58 -26.30 -7.48
N SER A 152 10.92 -27.20 -8.22
CA SER A 152 9.54 -26.98 -8.68
C SER A 152 8.57 -26.92 -7.50
N ALA A 153 8.69 -27.83 -6.53
CA ALA A 153 7.86 -27.83 -5.32
C ALA A 153 8.09 -26.57 -4.48
N TRP A 154 9.34 -26.12 -4.36
CA TRP A 154 9.68 -24.89 -3.64
C TRP A 154 9.08 -23.64 -4.31
N THR A 155 9.10 -23.59 -5.65
CA THR A 155 8.47 -22.52 -6.44
C THR A 155 6.96 -22.46 -6.21
N ILE A 156 6.28 -23.61 -6.18
CA ILE A 156 4.84 -23.71 -5.89
C ILE A 156 4.52 -23.15 -4.51
N VAL A 157 5.33 -23.46 -3.49
CA VAL A 157 5.15 -22.89 -2.14
C VAL A 157 5.27 -21.37 -2.16
N HIS A 158 6.23 -20.80 -2.88
CA HIS A 158 6.39 -19.35 -3.01
C HIS A 158 5.21 -18.70 -3.73
N GLN A 159 4.74 -19.30 -4.83
CA GLN A 159 3.56 -18.84 -5.55
C GLN A 159 2.29 -18.90 -4.70
N ALA A 160 2.12 -19.97 -3.91
CA ALA A 160 0.98 -20.09 -3.00
C ALA A 160 1.01 -19.02 -1.89
N GLN A 161 2.19 -18.66 -1.38
CA GLN A 161 2.34 -17.57 -0.41
C GLN A 161 2.04 -16.20 -1.04
N ALA A 162 2.49 -15.97 -2.28
CA ALA A 162 2.17 -14.76 -3.02
C ALA A 162 0.66 -14.65 -3.28
N LEU A 163 0.01 -15.75 -3.70
CA LEU A 163 -1.43 -15.82 -3.88
C LEU A 163 -2.18 -15.53 -2.58
N LEU A 164 -1.77 -16.12 -1.44
CA LEU A 164 -2.39 -15.85 -0.15
C LEU A 164 -2.30 -14.36 0.22
N THR A 165 -1.15 -13.74 -0.02
CA THR A 165 -0.95 -12.30 0.20
C THR A 165 -1.90 -11.47 -0.68
N ALA A 166 -2.00 -11.80 -1.98
CA ALA A 166 -2.91 -11.13 -2.90
C ALA A 166 -4.39 -11.30 -2.50
N VAL A 167 -4.78 -12.48 -2.01
CA VAL A 167 -6.15 -12.75 -1.52
C VAL A 167 -6.47 -11.89 -0.30
N VAL A 168 -5.53 -11.74 0.65
CA VAL A 168 -5.70 -10.86 1.81
C VAL A 168 -5.86 -9.41 1.38
N ILE A 169 -5.04 -8.94 0.43
CA ILE A 169 -5.17 -7.60 -0.16
C ILE A 169 -6.56 -7.45 -0.80
N ALA A 170 -7.00 -8.39 -1.62
CA ALA A 170 -8.30 -8.36 -2.27
C ALA A 170 -9.48 -8.34 -1.27
N ALA A 171 -9.37 -9.06 -0.15
CA ALA A 171 -10.36 -9.02 0.93
C ALA A 171 -10.38 -7.65 1.64
N GLN A 172 -9.21 -7.11 1.98
CA GLN A 172 -9.09 -5.81 2.65
C GLN A 172 -9.57 -4.64 1.77
N THR A 173 -9.30 -4.67 0.47
CA THR A 173 -9.81 -3.67 -0.48
C THR A 173 -11.34 -3.69 -0.62
N ARG A 174 -11.99 -4.77 -0.17
CA ARG A 174 -13.46 -4.89 -0.04
C ARG A 174 -13.96 -4.64 1.38
N ALA A 175 -13.12 -4.08 2.23
CA ALA A 175 -13.40 -3.80 3.65
C ALA A 175 -13.80 -5.04 4.47
N THR A 176 -13.32 -6.23 4.11
CA THR A 176 -13.50 -7.43 4.94
C THR A 176 -12.83 -7.21 6.31
N PRO A 177 -13.54 -7.41 7.43
CA PRO A 177 -12.96 -7.26 8.75
C PRO A 177 -11.78 -8.21 8.98
N TRP A 178 -10.73 -7.75 9.65
CA TRP A 178 -9.58 -8.59 10.01
C TRP A 178 -9.97 -9.84 10.79
N SER A 179 -10.99 -9.78 11.66
CA SER A 179 -11.51 -10.92 12.41
C SER A 179 -12.04 -12.05 11.52
N GLU A 180 -12.66 -11.72 10.39
CA GLU A 180 -13.15 -12.69 9.41
C GLU A 180 -11.97 -13.36 8.68
N ILE A 181 -10.98 -12.56 8.27
CA ILE A 181 -9.75 -13.06 7.63
C ILE A 181 -8.96 -13.95 8.61
N ASP A 182 -8.84 -13.55 9.88
CA ASP A 182 -8.14 -14.28 10.93
C ASP A 182 -8.77 -15.65 11.20
N THR A 183 -10.10 -15.74 11.13
CA THR A 183 -10.86 -16.99 11.31
C THR A 183 -10.52 -17.98 10.20
N VAL A 184 -10.39 -17.51 8.95
CA VAL A 184 -10.05 -18.37 7.81
C VAL A 184 -8.57 -18.76 7.81
N ILE A 185 -7.66 -17.81 8.03
CA ILE A 185 -6.22 -18.04 7.89
C ILE A 185 -5.61 -18.71 9.11
N GLY A 186 -6.10 -18.41 10.30
CA GLY A 186 -5.54 -19.00 11.52
C GLY A 186 -6.53 -19.76 12.39
N GLY A 187 -7.71 -20.10 11.88
CA GLY A 187 -8.58 -21.13 12.49
C GLY A 187 -8.04 -22.56 12.38
N GLN A 188 -6.85 -22.77 11.80
CA GLN A 188 -6.18 -24.07 11.79
C GLN A 188 -5.58 -24.34 13.20
N GLU A 189 -6.35 -25.07 14.01
CA GLU A 189 -6.05 -25.52 15.37
C GLU A 189 -4.60 -26.05 15.51
N GLY A 190 -3.84 -25.54 16.50
CA GLY A 190 -2.60 -26.18 16.95
C GLY A 190 -1.38 -25.28 17.19
N TYR A 191 -1.43 -23.99 16.86
CA TYR A 191 -0.35 -23.05 17.19
C TYR A 191 -0.76 -22.14 18.35
N ASP A 192 0.09 -22.07 19.39
CA ASP A 192 -0.05 -21.26 20.60
C ASP A 192 -0.62 -19.86 20.31
N GLU A 193 -1.78 -19.55 20.91
CA GLU A 193 -2.44 -18.23 20.85
C GLU A 193 -1.50 -17.08 21.24
N CYS A 194 -0.57 -17.32 22.18
CA CYS A 194 0.41 -16.34 22.64
C CYS A 194 1.53 -16.01 21.63
N ALA A 195 1.76 -16.84 20.61
CA ALA A 195 2.81 -16.63 19.62
C ALA A 195 2.28 -16.05 18.30
N ARG A 196 0.96 -15.88 18.17
CA ARG A 196 0.32 -15.46 16.94
C ARG A 196 0.45 -13.95 16.78
N ARG A 197 1.22 -13.51 15.76
CA ARG A 197 1.08 -12.13 15.27
C ARG A 197 -0.32 -11.98 14.67
N PRO A 198 -1.07 -10.91 15.01
CA PRO A 198 -2.34 -10.61 14.33
C PRO A 198 -2.15 -10.65 12.81
N THR A 199 -3.11 -11.19 12.06
CA THR A 199 -3.01 -11.26 10.59
C THR A 199 -2.81 -9.86 9.99
N GLU A 200 -3.43 -8.84 10.57
CA GLU A 200 -3.16 -7.43 10.25
C GLU A 200 -1.67 -7.09 10.31
N ALA A 201 -0.99 -7.37 11.43
CA ALA A 201 0.44 -7.09 11.59
C ALA A 201 1.31 -7.89 10.60
N ARG A 202 0.87 -9.08 10.19
CA ARG A 202 1.58 -9.91 9.21
C ARG A 202 1.50 -9.32 7.79
N TYR A 203 0.37 -8.74 7.40
CA TYR A 203 0.13 -8.25 6.04
C TYR A 203 0.16 -6.72 5.90
N ALA A 204 0.35 -5.97 6.99
CA ALA A 204 0.39 -4.51 7.00
C ALA A 204 1.40 -3.92 5.99
N GLN A 205 2.60 -4.51 5.88
CA GLN A 205 3.59 -4.05 4.91
C GLN A 205 3.12 -4.26 3.47
N ALA A 206 2.60 -5.44 3.14
CA ALA A 206 2.13 -5.76 1.79
C ALA A 206 0.95 -4.86 1.38
N LEU A 207 0.04 -4.55 2.30
CA LEU A 207 -1.02 -3.57 2.07
C LEU A 207 -0.49 -2.16 1.85
N ALA A 208 0.46 -1.71 2.67
CA ALA A 208 1.08 -0.40 2.50
C ALA A 208 1.80 -0.27 1.16
N GLU A 209 2.51 -1.32 0.72
CA GLU A 209 3.15 -1.39 -0.59
C GLU A 209 2.13 -1.39 -1.73
N TRP A 210 1.05 -2.16 -1.59
CA TRP A 210 -0.05 -2.18 -2.55
C TRP A 210 -0.70 -0.80 -2.72
N HIS A 211 -1.13 -0.15 -1.64
CA HIS A 211 -1.70 1.20 -1.70
C HIS A 211 -0.72 2.21 -2.30
N ARG A 212 0.57 2.15 -1.91
CA ARG A 212 1.62 2.98 -2.52
C ARG A 212 1.71 2.73 -4.03
N GLY A 213 1.66 1.47 -4.46
CA GLY A 213 1.69 1.07 -5.86
C GLY A 213 0.48 1.55 -6.65
N ILE A 214 -0.73 1.53 -6.06
CA ILE A 214 -1.94 2.08 -6.70
C ILE A 214 -1.77 3.57 -7.02
N ASP A 215 -1.19 4.32 -6.08
CA ASP A 215 -0.96 5.74 -6.29
C ASP A 215 0.25 6.01 -7.19
N ARG A 216 1.27 5.16 -7.12
CA ARG A 216 2.53 5.27 -7.87
C ARG A 216 2.90 3.91 -8.48
N PRO A 217 2.32 3.57 -9.65
CA PRO A 217 2.48 2.23 -10.24
C PRO A 217 3.91 1.90 -10.64
N TYR A 218 4.72 2.94 -10.88
CA TYR A 218 6.15 2.81 -11.06
C TYR A 218 6.92 3.82 -10.22
N HIS A 219 8.18 3.49 -9.97
CA HIS A 219 9.15 4.42 -9.43
C HIS A 219 10.45 4.35 -10.22
N LEU A 220 11.19 5.46 -10.26
CA LEU A 220 12.52 5.48 -10.84
C LEU A 220 13.55 5.27 -9.73
N TYR A 221 14.43 4.27 -9.89
CA TYR A 221 15.55 4.03 -8.99
C TYR A 221 16.79 3.66 -9.79
N GLY A 222 17.87 4.43 -9.61
CA GLY A 222 19.12 4.25 -10.34
C GLY A 222 18.96 4.40 -11.86
N GLY A 223 18.11 5.32 -12.32
CA GLY A 223 17.80 5.52 -13.74
C GLY A 223 16.99 4.39 -14.38
N ARG A 224 16.43 3.47 -13.59
CA ARG A 224 15.59 2.37 -14.06
C ARG A 224 14.19 2.50 -13.51
N ILE A 225 13.20 2.21 -14.34
CA ILE A 225 11.79 2.17 -13.96
C ILE A 225 11.51 0.81 -13.33
N HIS A 226 10.92 0.83 -12.14
CA HIS A 226 10.56 -0.35 -11.37
C HIS A 226 9.07 -0.33 -11.07
N ALA A 227 8.39 -1.41 -11.41
CA ALA A 227 6.98 -1.64 -11.07
C ALA A 227 6.81 -1.74 -9.54
N GLN A 228 5.81 -1.05 -9.02
CA GLN A 228 5.39 -1.12 -7.62
C GLN A 228 4.15 -2.02 -7.43
N LEU A 229 3.55 -2.46 -8.55
CA LEU A 229 2.40 -3.36 -8.57
C LEU A 229 2.71 -4.62 -9.38
N PRO A 230 2.03 -5.75 -9.09
CA PRO A 230 2.08 -6.92 -9.95
C PRO A 230 1.61 -6.60 -11.37
N HIS A 231 2.11 -7.36 -12.36
CA HIS A 231 1.81 -7.17 -13.78
C HIS A 231 0.29 -7.10 -14.06
N ALA A 232 -0.48 -8.00 -13.43
CA ALA A 232 -1.94 -8.03 -13.56
C ALA A 232 -2.64 -6.72 -13.18
N ALA A 233 -2.11 -5.99 -12.19
CA ALA A 233 -2.65 -4.71 -11.78
C ALA A 233 -2.21 -3.55 -12.70
N LEU A 234 -1.01 -3.64 -13.31
CA LEU A 234 -0.49 -2.64 -14.24
C LEU A 234 -1.12 -2.75 -15.64
N HIS A 235 -1.39 -3.98 -16.08
CA HIS A 235 -1.89 -4.30 -17.42
C HIS A 235 -3.21 -5.08 -17.34
N PRO A 236 -4.28 -4.50 -16.76
CA PRO A 236 -5.47 -5.28 -16.43
C PRO A 236 -6.22 -5.78 -17.66
N ARG A 237 -6.33 -4.98 -18.74
CA ARG A 237 -6.98 -5.43 -19.97
C ARG A 237 -6.22 -6.58 -20.64
N GLN A 238 -4.91 -6.45 -20.79
CA GLN A 238 -4.07 -7.53 -21.32
C GLN A 238 -4.19 -8.80 -20.48
N THR A 239 -4.12 -8.67 -19.16
CA THR A 239 -4.17 -9.80 -18.24
C THR A 239 -5.54 -10.47 -18.25
N ALA A 240 -6.63 -9.69 -18.30
CA ALA A 240 -7.97 -10.23 -18.41
C ALA A 240 -8.15 -11.07 -19.69
N ARG A 241 -7.69 -10.56 -20.84
CA ARG A 241 -7.72 -11.33 -22.11
C ARG A 241 -6.90 -12.61 -22.04
N ARG A 242 -5.73 -12.56 -21.38
CA ARG A 242 -4.88 -13.75 -21.14
C ARG A 242 -5.64 -14.78 -20.30
N LEU A 243 -6.29 -14.34 -19.22
CA LEU A 243 -7.06 -15.21 -18.33
C LEU A 243 -8.30 -15.77 -19.00
N ASP A 244 -9.00 -15.00 -19.85
CA ASP A 244 -10.11 -15.50 -20.67
C ASP A 244 -9.66 -16.67 -21.55
N ALA A 245 -8.53 -16.50 -22.25
CA ALA A 245 -7.95 -17.55 -23.07
C ALA A 245 -7.51 -18.77 -22.22
N TRP A 246 -6.95 -18.53 -21.03
CA TRP A 246 -6.54 -19.58 -20.11
C TRP A 246 -7.72 -20.42 -19.63
N VAL A 247 -8.82 -19.77 -19.22
CA VAL A 247 -10.07 -20.40 -18.77
C VAL A 247 -10.67 -21.22 -19.91
N LEU A 248 -10.79 -20.63 -21.11
CA LEU A 248 -11.33 -21.34 -22.28
C LEU A 248 -10.53 -22.59 -22.64
N ALA A 249 -9.20 -22.53 -22.54
CA ALA A 249 -8.33 -23.66 -22.86
C ALA A 249 -8.38 -24.80 -21.83
N ARG A 250 -8.74 -24.51 -20.58
CA ARG A 250 -8.71 -25.47 -19.45
C ARG A 250 -10.08 -25.83 -18.89
N ARG A 251 -11.14 -25.29 -19.48
CA ARG A 251 -12.51 -25.49 -19.04
C ARG A 251 -12.86 -26.97 -18.95
N GLN A 252 -13.32 -27.40 -17.79
CA GLN A 252 -13.87 -28.73 -17.57
C GLN A 252 -15.39 -28.66 -17.42
N PRO A 253 -16.14 -29.71 -17.80
CA PRO A 253 -17.60 -29.75 -17.70
C PRO A 253 -18.19 -29.53 -16.29
N ARG A 254 -17.36 -29.52 -15.25
CA ARG A 254 -17.78 -29.38 -13.84
C ARG A 254 -17.30 -28.08 -13.19
N ASP A 255 -16.62 -27.20 -13.94
CA ASP A 255 -16.15 -25.94 -13.39
C ASP A 255 -17.36 -25.08 -12.98
N TYR A 256 -17.32 -24.58 -11.75
CA TYR A 256 -18.39 -23.77 -11.18
C TYR A 256 -18.20 -22.31 -11.61
N ASP A 257 -18.49 -22.00 -12.87
CA ASP A 257 -18.39 -20.66 -13.46
C ASP A 257 -19.69 -19.84 -13.37
N GLY A 258 -20.66 -20.32 -12.58
CA GLY A 258 -21.92 -19.62 -12.33
C GLY A 258 -22.90 -19.58 -13.51
N GLY A 259 -22.70 -20.38 -14.56
CA GLY A 259 -23.64 -20.49 -15.68
C GLY A 259 -23.08 -20.17 -17.06
N GLY A 260 -21.78 -19.92 -17.19
CA GLY A 260 -21.06 -20.50 -18.31
C GLY A 260 -20.60 -19.66 -19.51
N ASP A 261 -20.72 -18.33 -19.53
CA ASP A 261 -20.20 -17.54 -20.68
C ASP A 261 -19.55 -16.20 -20.30
N THR A 262 -19.39 -15.90 -19.01
CA THR A 262 -18.90 -14.58 -18.59
C THR A 262 -17.37 -14.60 -18.48
N PRO A 263 -16.63 -13.93 -19.38
CA PRO A 263 -15.16 -13.90 -19.31
C PRO A 263 -14.68 -13.17 -18.06
N VAL A 264 -13.45 -13.43 -17.61
CA VAL A 264 -12.78 -12.66 -16.55
C VAL A 264 -12.81 -11.17 -16.91
N SER A 265 -12.63 -10.84 -18.19
CA SER A 265 -12.72 -9.47 -18.70
C SER A 265 -14.08 -8.79 -18.48
N ALA A 266 -15.19 -9.53 -18.45
CA ALA A 266 -16.52 -8.96 -18.21
C ALA A 266 -16.69 -8.39 -16.79
N HIS A 267 -15.76 -8.69 -15.89
CA HIS A 267 -15.75 -8.16 -14.54
C HIS A 267 -14.61 -7.16 -14.28
N THR A 268 -13.88 -6.74 -15.32
CA THR A 268 -12.70 -5.86 -15.15
C THR A 268 -12.94 -4.38 -15.43
N VAL A 269 -14.14 -3.96 -15.89
CA VAL A 269 -14.33 -2.58 -16.36
C VAL A 269 -15.67 -1.91 -15.99
N ASP A 270 -16.67 -2.58 -15.41
CA ASP A 270 -18.02 -1.99 -15.25
C ASP A 270 -18.46 -1.73 -13.79
N ALA A 271 -17.58 -1.21 -12.94
CA ALA A 271 -18.00 -0.70 -11.64
C ALA A 271 -18.66 0.70 -11.76
N THR A 272 -19.80 0.80 -12.43
CA THR A 272 -20.72 1.92 -12.20
C THR A 272 -21.42 1.70 -10.85
N GLY A 273 -20.85 2.24 -9.76
CA GLY A 273 -21.41 2.06 -8.43
C GLY A 273 -20.63 2.78 -7.31
N ASN A 274 -21.20 2.74 -6.09
CA ASN A 274 -20.69 3.45 -4.91
C ASN A 274 -19.24 3.11 -4.52
N ASP A 275 -18.73 1.93 -4.91
CA ASP A 275 -17.35 1.50 -4.63
C ASP A 275 -16.31 2.33 -5.40
N HIS A 276 -16.67 2.80 -6.61
CA HIS A 276 -15.80 3.67 -7.41
C HIS A 276 -15.61 5.03 -6.75
N THR A 277 -16.67 5.58 -6.15
CA THR A 277 -16.64 6.88 -5.46
C THR A 277 -15.79 6.82 -4.19
N SER A 278 -15.91 5.76 -3.39
CA SER A 278 -15.12 5.56 -2.17
C SER A 278 -13.63 5.36 -2.45
N TRP A 279 -13.29 4.58 -3.48
CA TRP A 279 -11.91 4.42 -3.94
C TRP A 279 -11.32 5.75 -4.41
N LEU A 280 -12.04 6.47 -5.28
CA LEU A 280 -11.57 7.75 -5.79
C LEU A 280 -11.39 8.80 -4.69
N ILE A 281 -12.26 8.83 -3.67
CA ILE A 281 -12.10 9.69 -2.49
C ILE A 281 -10.82 9.32 -1.72
N SER A 282 -10.54 8.03 -1.54
CA SER A 282 -9.30 7.56 -0.89
C SER A 282 -8.05 7.98 -1.67
N THR A 283 -8.04 7.80 -3.00
CA THR A 283 -6.93 8.23 -3.87
C THR A 283 -6.74 9.76 -3.82
N VAL A 284 -7.83 10.55 -3.84
CA VAL A 284 -7.77 12.01 -3.76
C VAL A 284 -7.27 12.49 -2.38
N LEU A 285 -7.68 11.84 -1.29
CA LEU A 285 -7.19 12.15 0.06
C LEU A 285 -5.72 11.70 0.25
N GLY A 286 -5.33 10.57 -0.34
CA GLY A 286 -3.93 10.11 -0.39
C GLY A 286 -3.01 11.09 -1.12
N VAL A 287 -3.48 11.70 -2.20
CA VAL A 287 -2.75 12.76 -2.90
C VAL A 287 -2.75 14.07 -2.10
N SER A 288 -3.91 14.49 -1.58
CA SER A 288 -4.07 15.76 -0.84
C SER A 288 -3.23 15.78 0.45
N SER A 289 -3.19 14.67 1.17
CA SER A 289 -2.35 14.50 2.36
C SER A 289 -0.86 14.61 2.04
N ARG A 290 -0.38 14.09 0.90
CA ARG A 290 1.04 14.20 0.50
C ARG A 290 1.45 15.64 0.22
N THR A 291 0.61 16.41 -0.46
CA THR A 291 0.80 17.85 -0.63
C THR A 291 0.79 18.60 0.69
N MET A 292 -0.06 18.22 1.66
CA MET A 292 -0.08 18.84 2.99
C MET A 292 1.15 18.51 3.84
N TYR A 293 1.66 17.28 3.78
CA TYR A 293 2.76 16.82 4.64
C TYR A 293 4.16 16.95 4.02
N GLY A 294 4.31 17.77 2.97
CA GLY A 294 5.63 18.13 2.42
C GLY A 294 6.35 16.97 1.71
N LEU A 295 5.64 15.91 1.31
CA LEU A 295 6.17 14.95 0.36
C LEU A 295 6.21 15.63 -1.01
N ARG A 296 7.37 15.59 -1.69
CA ARG A 296 7.64 16.33 -2.94
C ARG A 296 6.47 16.17 -3.93
N GLU A 297 6.02 17.30 -4.47
CA GLU A 297 4.86 17.37 -5.36
C GLU A 297 5.01 16.41 -6.55
N PRO A 298 3.95 15.68 -6.93
CA PRO A 298 3.98 14.90 -8.16
C PRO A 298 4.34 15.80 -9.33
N GLY A 299 5.18 15.31 -10.25
CA GLY A 299 5.55 16.12 -11.42
C GLY A 299 4.34 16.40 -12.33
N PRO A 300 4.46 17.36 -13.26
CA PRO A 300 3.35 17.93 -14.03
C PRO A 300 2.45 16.91 -14.73
N VAL A 301 3.01 15.80 -15.22
CA VAL A 301 2.22 14.76 -15.91
C VAL A 301 1.37 13.99 -14.91
N ALA A 302 1.95 13.56 -13.80
CA ALA A 302 1.23 12.87 -12.73
C ALA A 302 0.15 13.78 -12.12
N THR A 303 0.49 15.04 -11.85
CA THR A 303 -0.45 16.06 -11.35
C THR A 303 -1.64 16.25 -12.28
N ARG A 304 -1.42 16.35 -13.60
CA ARG A 304 -2.50 16.43 -14.58
C ARG A 304 -3.38 15.17 -14.54
N VAL A 305 -2.78 13.99 -14.59
CA VAL A 305 -3.54 12.72 -14.58
C VAL A 305 -4.37 12.59 -13.30
N HIS A 306 -3.87 13.05 -12.15
CA HIS A 306 -4.64 13.11 -10.92
C HIS A 306 -5.81 14.10 -11.00
N ALA A 307 -5.60 15.30 -11.57
CA ALA A 307 -6.66 16.28 -11.79
C ALA A 307 -7.75 15.74 -12.73
N GLU A 308 -7.37 15.01 -13.79
CA GLU A 308 -8.31 14.33 -14.70
C GLU A 308 -9.22 13.35 -13.94
N ARG A 309 -8.65 12.55 -13.04
CA ARG A 309 -9.42 11.62 -12.22
C ARG A 309 -10.33 12.32 -11.23
N LYS A 310 -9.81 13.33 -10.52
CA LYS A 310 -10.58 14.12 -9.56
C LYS A 310 -11.85 14.68 -10.21
N VAL A 311 -11.76 15.17 -11.45
CA VAL A 311 -12.93 15.65 -12.21
C VAL A 311 -13.93 14.53 -12.51
N ILE A 312 -13.47 13.35 -12.93
CA ILE A 312 -14.34 12.18 -13.17
C ILE A 312 -15.04 11.77 -11.87
N THR A 313 -14.34 11.74 -10.75
CA THR A 313 -14.90 11.45 -9.42
C THR A 313 -15.99 12.42 -9.03
N LEU A 314 -15.68 13.73 -9.11
CA LEU A 314 -16.61 14.78 -8.73
C LEU A 314 -17.86 14.71 -9.61
N ALA A 315 -17.73 14.33 -10.89
CA ALA A 315 -18.85 14.12 -11.78
C ALA A 315 -19.71 12.91 -11.39
N ALA A 316 -19.09 11.78 -11.04
CA ALA A 316 -19.81 10.58 -10.59
C ALA A 316 -20.49 10.76 -9.21
N ALA A 317 -19.88 11.54 -8.32
CA ALA A 317 -20.40 11.80 -6.98
C ALA A 317 -21.48 12.90 -6.95
N ALA A 318 -21.56 13.75 -7.97
CA ALA A 318 -22.50 14.87 -8.02
C ALA A 318 -23.94 14.39 -8.13
N LYS A 319 -24.75 14.65 -7.08
CA LYS A 319 -26.18 14.36 -7.08
C LYS A 319 -26.95 15.47 -7.81
N PRO A 320 -28.01 15.14 -8.58
CA PRO A 320 -28.86 16.15 -9.20
C PRO A 320 -29.41 17.11 -8.15
N GLY A 321 -29.20 18.42 -8.34
CA GLY A 321 -29.66 19.47 -7.44
C GLY A 321 -28.70 19.86 -6.31
N ASP A 322 -27.55 19.18 -6.16
CA ASP A 322 -26.50 19.60 -5.22
C ASP A 322 -25.61 20.68 -5.83
N THR A 323 -25.91 21.93 -5.49
CA THR A 323 -25.19 23.11 -6.01
C THR A 323 -23.71 23.12 -5.59
N LYS A 324 -23.38 22.63 -4.39
CA LYS A 324 -22.01 22.58 -3.89
C LYS A 324 -21.17 21.56 -4.66
N ALA A 325 -21.74 20.39 -4.96
CA ALA A 325 -21.08 19.39 -5.81
C ALA A 325 -20.85 19.92 -7.23
N ALA A 326 -21.82 20.65 -7.80
CA ALA A 326 -21.71 21.25 -9.13
C ALA A 326 -20.60 22.33 -9.19
N GLU A 327 -20.52 23.20 -8.20
CA GLU A 327 -19.46 24.21 -8.09
C GLU A 327 -18.08 23.58 -7.94
N THR A 328 -17.95 22.55 -7.09
CA THR A 328 -16.69 21.82 -6.89
C THR A 328 -16.22 21.14 -8.18
N LEU A 329 -17.14 20.52 -8.93
CA LEU A 329 -16.85 19.92 -10.23
C LEU A 329 -16.42 20.97 -11.27
N ALA A 330 -17.10 22.11 -11.31
CA ALA A 330 -16.75 23.20 -12.23
C ALA A 330 -15.34 23.77 -11.95
N ALA A 331 -15.00 23.97 -10.67
CA ALA A 331 -13.66 24.38 -10.25
C ALA A 331 -12.59 23.36 -10.65
N GLY A 332 -12.85 22.07 -10.42
CA GLY A 332 -11.93 21.00 -10.82
C GLY A 332 -11.71 20.94 -12.34
N ARG A 333 -12.76 21.17 -13.15
CA ARG A 333 -12.64 21.24 -14.61
C ARG A 333 -11.78 22.42 -15.06
N ALA A 334 -12.01 23.60 -14.48
CA ALA A 334 -11.22 24.80 -14.78
C ALA A 334 -9.73 24.62 -14.42
N GLU A 335 -9.45 24.02 -13.26
CA GLU A 335 -8.10 23.68 -12.81
C GLU A 335 -7.40 22.73 -13.81
N LEU A 336 -8.11 21.68 -14.25
CA LEU A 336 -7.61 20.72 -15.23
C LEU A 336 -7.32 21.36 -16.60
N ASP A 337 -8.22 22.22 -17.08
CA ASP A 337 -8.03 22.92 -18.36
C ASP A 337 -6.82 23.85 -18.31
N ALA A 338 -6.59 24.54 -17.17
CA ALA A 338 -5.39 25.34 -16.94
C ALA A 338 -4.10 24.49 -16.90
N MET A 339 -4.15 23.27 -16.36
CA MET A 339 -3.01 22.34 -16.42
C MET A 339 -2.73 21.87 -17.86
N ARG A 340 -3.78 21.57 -18.64
CA ARG A 340 -3.64 21.17 -20.05
C ARG A 340 -3.01 22.28 -20.88
N ALA A 341 -3.45 23.53 -20.69
CA ALA A 341 -2.86 24.69 -21.39
C ALA A 341 -1.35 24.84 -21.13
N ARG A 342 -0.92 24.76 -19.85
CA ARG A 342 0.49 24.87 -19.46
C ARG A 342 1.38 23.76 -20.05
N ASN A 343 0.86 22.54 -20.18
CA ASN A 343 1.62 21.43 -20.75
C ASN A 343 1.81 21.55 -22.27
N VAL A 344 0.89 22.22 -22.98
CA VAL A 344 1.07 22.52 -24.41
C VAL A 344 2.19 23.54 -24.61
N GLU A 345 2.26 24.57 -23.77
CA GLU A 345 3.31 25.60 -23.83
C GLU A 345 4.70 25.05 -23.48
N ALA A 346 4.79 24.09 -22.55
CA ALA A 346 6.07 23.47 -22.16
C ALA A 346 6.62 22.46 -23.19
N SER A 347 5.80 22.04 -24.16
CA SER A 347 6.17 21.07 -25.20
C SER A 347 6.45 21.71 -26.57
N ALA A 348 6.26 23.03 -26.70
CA ALA A 348 6.45 23.83 -27.91
C ALA A 348 7.85 24.48 -27.95
#